data_AF-A0A821PZI1-F1
#
_entry.id   AF-A0A821PZI1-F1
#
_cell.length_a   1.000
_cell.length_b   1.000
_cell.length_c   1.000
_cell.angle_alpha   90.00
_cell.angle_beta   90.00
_cell.angle_gamma   90.00
#
_symmetry.space_group_name_H-M   'P 1'
#
loop_
_entity.id
_entity.type
_entity.pdbx_description
1 polymer ?
#
loop_
_entity_poly.entity_id
_entity_poly.type
_entity_poly.pdbx_seq_one_letter_code
_entity_poly.pdbx_strand_id
1 'polypeptide(L)'
;MKSRQVGQCLVCNDAAVGINFGVLTCMPCKAFFRRNAVKLGTIDFICQEDGDCPVAYESRRICNCCRLAKCFRVGMQKSLILSDA
;
A
#
# COMPACT_ATOMS: atom_id res chain seq x y z
N MET A 1 -5.81 22.47 -8.22
CA MET A 1 -4.45 22.49 -7.61
C MET A 1 -3.81 21.13 -7.87
N LYS A 2 -2.77 21.04 -8.71
CA LYS A 2 -2.07 19.77 -8.96
C LYS A 2 -1.22 19.45 -7.73
N SER A 3 -1.51 18.36 -7.03
CA SER A 3 -0.67 17.86 -5.94
C SER A 3 0.77 17.68 -6.45
N ARG A 4 1.75 18.28 -5.77
CA ARG A 4 3.16 18.19 -6.15
C ARG A 4 3.59 16.72 -6.16
N GLN A 5 3.83 16.18 -7.35
CA GLN A 5 4.38 14.84 -7.50
C GLN A 5 5.86 14.89 -7.10
N VAL A 6 6.27 13.94 -6.26
CA VAL A 6 7.65 13.86 -5.75
C VAL A 6 8.38 12.60 -6.24
N GLY A 7 7.71 11.76 -7.03
CA GLY A 7 8.28 10.56 -7.65
C GLY A 7 7.22 9.54 -8.04
N GLN A 8 7.62 8.27 -8.11
CA GLN A 8 6.74 7.13 -8.37
C GLN A 8 6.48 6.34 -7.09
N CYS A 9 5.25 5.87 -6.92
CA CYS A 9 4.83 5.05 -5.80
C CYS A 9 5.49 3.68 -5.88
N LEU A 10 6.30 3.32 -4.90
CA LEU A 10 7.03 2.04 -4.91
C LEU A 10 6.10 0.80 -4.84
N VAL A 11 4.84 0.97 -4.47
CA VAL A 11 3.85 -0.12 -4.46
C VAL A 11 3.21 -0.35 -5.83
N CYS A 12 2.81 0.71 -6.53
CA CYS A 12 1.96 0.56 -7.72
C CYS A 12 2.34 1.48 -8.90
N ASN A 13 3.49 2.13 -8.83
CA ASN A 13 4.07 3.02 -9.86
C ASN A 13 3.26 4.28 -10.23
N ASP A 14 2.10 4.49 -9.59
CA ASP A 14 1.31 5.74 -9.66
C ASP A 14 2.09 6.96 -9.12
N ALA A 15 1.64 8.17 -9.41
CA ALA A 15 2.24 9.40 -8.91
C ALA A 15 2.31 9.44 -7.37
N ALA A 16 3.53 9.47 -6.83
CA ALA A 16 3.74 9.58 -5.40
C ALA A 16 3.59 11.03 -4.93
N VAL A 17 3.02 11.17 -3.73
CA VAL A 17 2.78 12.48 -3.10
C VAL A 17 3.74 12.75 -1.93
N GLY A 18 4.45 11.72 -1.46
CA GLY A 18 5.35 11.83 -0.31
C GLY A 18 5.71 10.47 0.29
N ILE A 19 6.55 10.51 1.32
CA ILE A 19 6.87 9.36 2.16
C ILE A 19 5.68 9.15 3.11
N ASN A 20 5.08 7.95 3.08
CA ASN A 20 4.03 7.55 4.01
C ASN A 20 4.39 6.19 4.61
N PHE A 21 4.33 6.08 5.93
CA PHE A 21 4.67 4.86 6.66
C PHE A 21 6.07 4.30 6.29
N GLY A 22 7.03 5.20 6.06
CA GLY A 22 8.42 4.87 5.75
C GLY A 22 8.76 4.77 4.26
N VAL A 23 7.78 4.84 3.35
CA VAL A 23 8.00 4.59 1.91
C VAL A 23 7.35 5.65 1.02
N LEU A 24 8.02 6.01 -0.07
CA LEU A 24 7.50 6.89 -1.12
C LEU A 24 6.28 6.26 -1.81
N THR A 25 5.10 6.84 -1.61
CA THR A 25 3.82 6.25 -2.03
C THR A 25 2.80 7.29 -2.52
N CYS A 26 1.83 6.82 -3.32
CA CYS A 26 0.65 7.59 -3.71
C CYS A 26 -0.41 7.63 -2.59
N MET A 27 -1.37 8.57 -2.66
CA MET A 27 -2.47 8.66 -1.69
C MET A 27 -3.31 7.38 -1.58
N PRO A 28 -3.68 6.69 -2.69
CA PRO A 28 -4.43 5.44 -2.59
C PRO A 28 -3.69 4.33 -1.84
N CYS A 29 -2.38 4.17 -2.03
CA CYS A 29 -1.59 3.16 -1.32
C CYS A 29 -1.38 3.52 0.15
N LYS A 30 -1.21 4.81 0.49
CA LYS A 30 -1.25 5.29 1.88
C LYS A 30 -2.54 4.87 2.57
N ALA A 31 -3.69 5.24 2.00
CA ALA A 31 -5.00 4.96 2.61
C ALA A 31 -5.29 3.46 2.69
N PHE A 32 -4.90 2.70 1.66
CA PHE A 32 -5.02 1.24 1.64
C PHE A 32 -4.20 0.61 2.76
N PHE A 33 -2.92 0.97 2.91
CA PHE A 33 -2.05 0.39 3.93
C PHE A 33 -2.59 0.66 5.35
N ARG A 34 -2.96 1.92 5.65
CA ARG A 34 -3.51 2.29 6.97
C ARG A 34 -4.71 1.44 7.38
N ARG A 35 -5.64 1.16 6.45
CA ARG A 35 -6.86 0.39 6.73
C ARG A 35 -6.62 -1.11 6.89
N ASN A 36 -5.65 -1.66 6.17
CA ASN A 36 -5.49 -3.11 6.05
C ASN A 36 -4.34 -3.65 6.91
N ALA A 37 -3.26 -2.89 7.12
CA ALA A 37 -2.16 -3.32 7.98
C ALA A 37 -2.60 -3.56 9.43
N VAL A 38 -3.56 -2.78 9.94
CA VAL A 38 -4.12 -2.98 11.28
C VAL A 38 -4.96 -4.26 11.40
N LYS A 39 -5.55 -4.72 10.29
CA LYS A 39 -6.38 -5.93 10.20
C LYS A 39 -5.58 -7.21 9.93
N LEU A 40 -4.28 -7.07 9.65
CA LEU A 40 -3.42 -8.24 9.46
C LEU A 40 -3.40 -9.08 10.75
N GLY A 41 -3.78 -10.35 10.64
CA GLY A 41 -3.94 -11.27 11.78
C GLY A 41 -5.34 -11.32 12.38
N THR A 42 -6.25 -10.42 11.98
CA THR A 42 -7.69 -10.50 12.34
C THR A 42 -8.59 -10.78 11.15
N ILE A 43 -8.13 -10.47 9.93
CA ILE A 43 -8.78 -10.84 8.68
C ILE A 43 -7.76 -11.53 7.78
N ASP A 44 -8.17 -12.66 7.22
CA ASP A 44 -7.39 -13.37 6.21
C ASP A 44 -7.51 -12.64 4.87
N PHE A 45 -6.39 -12.06 4.44
CA PHE A 45 -6.25 -11.59 3.07
C PHE A 45 -5.84 -12.77 2.20
N ILE A 46 -6.82 -13.41 1.55
CA ILE A 46 -6.59 -14.56 0.68
C ILE A 46 -6.41 -14.08 -0.76
N CYS A 47 -5.31 -14.48 -1.40
CA CYS A 47 -5.15 -14.37 -2.84
C CYS A 47 -5.95 -15.47 -3.53
N GLN A 48 -6.66 -15.14 -4.61
CA GLN A 48 -7.41 -16.14 -5.41
C GLN A 48 -6.55 -16.77 -6.52
N GLU A 49 -5.31 -16.29 -6.67
CA GLU A 49 -4.31 -16.75 -7.64
C GLU A 49 -3.05 -17.22 -6.87
N ASP A 50 -1.89 -17.26 -7.52
CA ASP A 50 -0.62 -17.79 -6.99
C ASP A 50 0.13 -16.87 -6.01
N GLY A 51 -0.54 -15.88 -5.44
CA GLY A 51 0.07 -14.94 -4.48
C GLY A 51 1.04 -13.90 -5.07
N ASP A 52 1.19 -13.83 -6.40
CA ASP A 52 2.05 -12.85 -7.09
C ASP A 52 1.28 -11.98 -8.10
N CYS A 53 0.05 -11.57 -7.76
CA CYS A 53 -0.74 -10.71 -8.63
C CYS A 53 -0.01 -9.38 -8.92
N PRO A 54 -0.03 -8.90 -10.18
CA PRO A 54 0.61 -7.64 -10.54
C PRO A 54 -0.04 -6.47 -9.79
N VAL A 55 0.80 -5.62 -9.19
CA VAL A 55 0.36 -4.40 -8.48
C VAL A 55 0.91 -3.18 -9.21
N ALA A 56 0.15 -2.67 -10.16
CA ALA A 56 0.36 -1.43 -10.92
C ALA A 56 -0.83 -0.47 -10.74
N TYR A 57 -0.82 0.70 -11.38
CA TYR A 57 -1.87 1.71 -11.21
C TYR A 57 -3.27 1.15 -11.54
N GLU A 58 -3.35 0.38 -12.61
CA GLU A 58 -4.53 -0.25 -13.19
C GLU A 58 -4.94 -1.52 -12.41
N SER A 59 -3.95 -2.33 -12.01
CA SER A 59 -4.18 -3.67 -11.45
C SER A 59 -4.16 -3.75 -9.92
N ARG A 60 -3.73 -2.69 -9.21
CA ARG A 60 -3.66 -2.65 -7.72
C ARG A 60 -4.99 -2.87 -6.99
N ARG A 61 -6.13 -2.99 -7.69
CA ARG A 61 -7.44 -3.26 -7.07
C ARG A 61 -7.85 -4.73 -7.20
N ILE A 62 -7.14 -5.52 -8.01
CA ILE A 62 -7.49 -6.92 -8.29
C ILE A 62 -7.30 -7.77 -7.03
N CYS A 63 -6.14 -7.67 -6.37
CA CYS A 63 -5.83 -8.50 -5.22
C CYS A 63 -5.37 -7.66 -4.02
N ASN A 64 -6.21 -7.59 -2.99
CA ASN A 64 -5.87 -6.91 -1.74
C ASN A 64 -4.74 -7.63 -0.98
N CYS A 65 -4.67 -8.96 -1.05
CA CYS A 65 -3.60 -9.74 -0.44
C CYS A 65 -2.23 -9.35 -1.01
N CYS A 66 -2.03 -9.49 -2.32
CA CYS A 66 -0.74 -9.18 -2.95
C CYS A 66 -0.40 -7.68 -2.85
N ARG A 67 -1.41 -6.79 -2.86
CA ARG A 67 -1.17 -5.37 -2.62
C ARG A 67 -0.65 -5.10 -1.21
N LEU A 68 -1.26 -5.70 -0.18
CA LEU A 68 -0.83 -5.55 1.21
C LEU A 68 0.56 -6.17 1.42
N ALA A 69 0.78 -7.37 0.87
CA ALA A 69 2.08 -8.02 0.89
C ALA A 69 3.16 -7.15 0.23
N LYS A 70 2.88 -6.54 -0.92
CA LYS A 70 3.81 -5.63 -1.59
C LYS A 70 4.07 -4.36 -0.78
N CYS A 71 3.07 -3.79 -0.11
CA CYS A 71 3.27 -2.67 0.81
C CYS A 71 4.34 -2.99 1.87
N PHE A 72 4.25 -4.15 2.53
CA PHE A 72 5.26 -4.58 3.50
C PHE A 72 6.60 -4.88 2.83
N ARG A 73 6.61 -5.54 1.66
CA ARG A 73 7.83 -5.89 0.91
C ARG A 73 8.65 -4.66 0.54
N VAL A 74 8.01 -3.53 0.21
CA VAL A 74 8.71 -2.27 -0.09
C VAL A 74 9.10 -1.47 1.16
N GLY A 75 8.82 -1.99 2.36
CA GLY A 75 9.25 -1.41 3.64
C GLY A 75 8.21 -0.56 4.36
N MET A 76 6.92 -0.63 4.00
CA MET A 76 5.89 0.10 4.76
C MET A 76 5.73 -0.50 6.15
N GLN A 77 5.78 0.33 7.19
CA GLN A 77 5.76 -0.13 8.57
C GLN A 77 4.43 0.14 9.27
N LYS A 78 3.80 -0.91 9.81
CA LYS A 78 2.56 -0.80 10.61
C LYS A 78 2.76 0.05 11.86
N SER A 79 3.97 0.03 12.46
CA SER A 79 4.32 0.83 13.66
C SER A 79 4.24 2.34 13.45
N LEU A 80 4.33 2.81 12.20
CA LEU A 80 4.20 4.22 11.85
C LEU A 80 2.73 4.64 11.64
N ILE A 81 1.78 3.73 11.81
CA ILE A 81 0.37 4.06 11.93
C ILE A 81 0.17 4.48 13.38
N LEU A 82 0.21 5.79 13.63
CA LEU A 82 -0.15 6.36 14.92
C LEU A 82 -1.61 5.97 15.20
N SER A 83 -1.83 5.11 16.19
CA SER A 83 -3.10 5.06 16.90
C SER A 83 -3.17 6.30 17.78
N ASP A 84 -4.26 7.06 17.71
CA ASP A 84 -4.51 8.12 18.68
C ASP A 84 -4.42 7.48 20.08
N ALA A 85 -3.43 7.93 20.87
CA ALA A 85 -3.35 7.64 22.29
C ALA A 85 -4.42 8.45 23.04
#